data_AF-A0AA50DW82-F1
#
_entry.id   AF-A0AA50DW82-F1
#
_cell.length_a   1.000
_cell.length_b   1.000
_cell.length_c   1.000
_cell.angle_alpha   90.00
_cell.angle_beta   90.00
_cell.angle_gamma   90.00
#
_symmetry.space_group_name_H-M   'P 1'
#
loop_
_entity.id
_entity.type
_entity.pdbx_description
1 polymer ?
#
loop_
_entity_poly.entity_id
_entity_poly.type
_entity_poly.pdbx_seq_one_letter_code
_entity_poly.pdbx_strand_id
1 'polypeptide(L)'
;MRDLQGSKAEALKNQLDDGIPGVFTCGSPQLLGHYYEPALGQRIQGLGLLDMVSKHPGPEAKRCIGNVVFEITAEPLRQELQAMTGETPIVIGFENHGGRTYLQTVSPLGKVKTGYGNNGEDGFEGAFHQKAIATYSHGPLLPKNPFLADWLIRTALEKKYQDSVQLTPLDDRLAQQARAAMLKRLE
;
A
#
# COMPACT_ATOMS: atom_id res chain seq x y z
N MET A 1 -11.04 13.96 12.16
CA MET A 1 -11.12 12.50 12.23
C MET A 1 -12.31 11.95 13.03
N ARG A 2 -13.00 12.74 13.87
CA ARG A 2 -14.17 12.29 14.65
C ARG A 2 -15.22 11.51 13.81
N ASP A 3 -15.42 11.90 12.56
CA ASP A 3 -16.39 11.24 11.67
C ASP A 3 -16.07 9.77 11.33
N LEU A 4 -14.78 9.42 11.21
CA LEU A 4 -14.36 8.05 10.88
C LEU A 4 -14.18 7.17 12.13
N GLN A 5 -14.16 7.76 13.33
CA GLN A 5 -14.00 7.03 14.59
C GLN A 5 -15.31 6.36 15.04
N GLY A 6 -15.20 5.43 15.98
CA GLY A 6 -16.34 4.70 16.52
C GLY A 6 -16.90 3.69 15.52
N SER A 7 -18.23 3.71 15.30
CA SER A 7 -18.92 2.70 14.50
C SER A 7 -18.43 2.58 13.06
N LYS A 8 -17.96 3.68 12.44
CA LYS A 8 -17.38 3.61 11.08
C LYS A 8 -16.02 2.91 11.06
N ALA A 9 -15.18 3.15 12.06
CA ALA A 9 -13.91 2.45 12.21
C ALA A 9 -14.14 0.95 12.44
N GLU A 10 -15.09 0.60 13.32
CA GLU A 10 -15.48 -0.80 13.57
C GLU A 10 -16.03 -1.47 12.31
N ALA A 11 -16.91 -0.79 11.57
CA ALA A 11 -17.43 -1.30 10.31
C ALA A 11 -16.32 -1.54 9.29
N LEU A 12 -15.38 -0.60 9.14
CA LEU A 12 -14.24 -0.75 8.25
C LEU A 12 -13.34 -1.90 8.70
N LYS A 13 -13.03 -2.01 10.00
CA LYS A 13 -12.26 -3.11 10.58
C LYS A 13 -12.88 -4.46 10.22
N ASN A 14 -14.19 -4.59 10.46
CA ASN A 14 -14.93 -5.82 10.18
C ASN A 14 -14.90 -6.17 8.69
N GLN A 15 -14.97 -5.18 7.80
CA GLN A 15 -14.85 -5.42 6.36
C GLN A 15 -13.45 -5.94 5.97
N LEU A 16 -12.39 -5.34 6.52
CA LEU A 16 -11.02 -5.80 6.25
C LEU A 16 -10.76 -7.20 6.81
N ASP A 17 -11.23 -7.46 8.03
CA ASP A 17 -11.09 -8.76 8.70
C ASP A 17 -11.91 -9.86 8.01
N ASP A 18 -13.04 -9.50 7.38
CA ASP A 18 -13.85 -10.39 6.53
C ASP A 18 -13.23 -10.59 5.13
N GLY A 19 -12.04 -10.04 4.87
CA GLY A 19 -11.30 -10.23 3.62
C GLY A 19 -11.87 -9.47 2.43
N ILE A 20 -12.58 -8.36 2.67
CA ILE A 20 -12.90 -7.39 1.61
C ILE A 20 -11.58 -6.71 1.21
N PRO A 21 -11.20 -6.72 -0.08
CA PRO A 21 -9.96 -6.09 -0.52
C PRO A 21 -10.06 -4.57 -0.38
N GLY A 22 -8.94 -3.95 -0.06
CA GLY A 22 -8.84 -2.51 0.10
C GLY A 22 -7.47 -2.00 -0.34
N VAL A 23 -7.44 -0.80 -0.90
CA VAL A 23 -6.19 -0.10 -1.23
C VAL A 23 -6.23 1.31 -0.66
N PHE A 24 -5.22 1.63 0.14
CA PHE A 24 -5.13 2.85 0.93
C PHE A 24 -3.78 3.52 0.63
N THR A 25 -3.83 4.62 -0.13
CA THR A 25 -2.63 5.28 -0.66
C THR A 25 -2.32 6.63 -0.01
N CYS A 26 -1.08 7.11 -0.15
CA CYS A 26 -0.64 8.45 0.26
C CYS A 26 -0.67 8.64 1.79
N GLY A 27 -1.51 9.54 2.31
CA GLY A 27 -1.62 9.80 3.75
C GLY A 27 -2.54 8.83 4.49
N SER A 28 -3.32 8.01 3.78
CA SER A 28 -4.27 7.10 4.44
C SER A 28 -3.61 6.03 5.32
N PRO A 29 -2.42 5.45 5.00
CA PRO A 29 -1.77 4.52 5.92
C PRO A 29 -1.61 5.11 7.32
N GLN A 30 -1.23 6.39 7.43
CA GLN A 30 -1.05 7.07 8.72
C GLN A 30 -2.33 7.11 9.55
N LEU A 31 -3.49 7.18 8.89
CA LEU A 31 -4.80 7.18 9.55
C LEU A 31 -5.29 5.77 9.91
N LEU A 32 -4.85 4.74 9.18
CA LEU A 32 -5.18 3.35 9.50
C LEU A 32 -4.47 2.84 10.76
N GLY A 33 -3.30 3.40 11.07
CA GLY A 33 -2.55 3.10 12.29
C GLY A 33 -3.21 3.63 13.57
N HIS A 34 -2.50 3.50 14.70
CA HIS A 34 -2.98 4.00 16.00
C HIS A 34 -2.99 5.53 16.07
N TYR A 35 -1.96 6.18 15.51
CA TYR A 35 -1.88 7.64 15.47
C TYR A 35 -0.88 8.15 14.45
N TYR A 36 -1.07 9.41 14.07
CA TYR A 36 -0.08 10.24 13.40
C TYR A 36 0.37 11.38 14.31
N GLU A 37 1.67 11.51 14.52
CA GLU A 37 2.27 12.65 15.21
C GLU A 37 2.80 13.66 14.18
N PRO A 38 2.16 14.84 14.02
CA PRO A 38 2.59 15.84 13.04
C PRO A 38 3.87 16.56 13.50
N ALA A 39 4.53 17.25 12.57
CA ALA A 39 5.71 18.06 12.89
C ALA A 39 5.41 19.18 13.89
N LEU A 40 4.19 19.72 13.82
CA LEU A 40 3.66 20.79 14.65
C LEU A 40 2.21 20.47 15.01
N GLY A 41 1.81 20.81 16.22
CA GLY A 41 0.46 20.60 16.72
C GLY A 41 0.28 19.27 17.47
N GLN A 42 -0.98 18.90 17.68
CA GLN A 42 -1.32 17.75 18.52
C GLN A 42 -1.34 16.44 17.72
N ARG A 43 -1.04 15.34 18.41
CA ARG A 43 -1.22 13.98 17.90
C ARG A 43 -2.64 13.80 17.36
N ILE A 44 -2.72 13.22 16.17
CA ILE A 44 -3.98 12.90 15.51
C ILE A 44 -4.25 11.41 15.71
N GLN A 45 -5.30 11.08 16.48
CA GLN A 45 -5.68 9.69 16.77
C GLN A 45 -6.22 9.00 15.52
N GLY A 46 -5.55 7.93 15.08
CA GLY A 46 -5.93 7.14 13.93
C GLY A 46 -7.13 6.23 14.22
N LEU A 47 -7.38 5.29 13.30
CA LEU A 47 -8.47 4.34 13.37
C LEU A 47 -8.08 3.05 14.13
N GLY A 48 -6.78 2.81 14.33
CA GLY A 48 -6.29 1.62 15.03
C GLY A 48 -6.61 0.31 14.30
N LEU A 49 -6.75 0.36 12.97
CA LEU A 49 -7.09 -0.81 12.14
C LEU A 49 -5.87 -1.68 11.85
N LEU A 50 -4.70 -1.04 11.73
CA LEU A 50 -3.43 -1.70 11.51
C LEU A 50 -2.50 -1.38 12.68
N ASP A 51 -1.76 -2.38 13.15
CA ASP A 51 -0.86 -2.22 14.27
C ASP A 51 0.45 -1.55 13.85
N MET A 52 0.39 -0.22 13.75
CA MET A 52 1.49 0.64 13.33
C MET A 52 1.26 2.09 13.80
N VAL A 53 2.34 2.88 13.81
CA VAL A 53 2.30 4.30 14.19
C VAL A 53 3.05 5.13 13.16
N SER A 54 2.64 6.39 12.98
CA SER A 54 3.34 7.32 12.09
C SER A 54 3.76 8.57 12.84
N LYS A 55 5.00 9.03 12.63
CA LYS A 55 5.55 10.22 13.30
C LYS A 55 6.30 11.09 12.30
N HIS A 56 6.11 12.39 12.34
CA HIS A 56 6.97 13.32 11.61
C HIS A 56 8.23 13.59 12.44
N PRO A 57 9.45 13.49 11.87
CA PRO A 57 10.70 13.66 12.62
C PRO A 57 11.06 15.14 12.92
N GLY A 58 10.07 16.05 12.92
CA GLY A 58 10.27 17.49 13.15
C GLY A 58 10.22 18.35 11.87
N PRO A 59 10.04 19.68 12.00
CA PRO A 59 9.71 20.59 10.88
C PRO A 59 10.83 20.75 9.85
N GLU A 60 12.09 20.61 10.27
CA GLU A 60 13.27 20.73 9.38
C GLU A 60 13.56 19.44 8.60
N ALA A 61 12.88 18.34 8.91
CA ALA A 61 13.14 17.08 8.27
C ALA A 61 12.62 17.05 6.84
N LYS A 62 13.46 16.55 5.92
CA LYS A 62 13.08 16.38 4.52
C LYS A 62 11.99 15.31 4.39
N ARG A 63 11.05 15.57 3.50
CA ARG A 63 10.05 14.58 3.07
C ARG A 63 10.73 13.45 2.30
N CYS A 64 10.17 12.24 2.41
CA CYS A 64 10.45 11.15 1.50
C CYS A 64 9.75 11.48 0.19
N ILE A 65 10.51 11.95 -0.81
CA ILE A 65 9.99 12.36 -2.12
C ILE A 65 10.83 11.67 -3.19
N GLY A 66 10.18 10.90 -4.05
CA GLY A 66 10.86 10.24 -5.15
C GLY A 66 10.07 9.13 -5.79
N ASN A 67 10.66 8.53 -6.83
CA ASN A 67 10.17 7.25 -7.33
C ASN A 67 10.45 6.18 -6.28
N VAL A 68 9.47 5.32 -6.05
CA VAL A 68 9.61 4.15 -5.19
C VAL A 68 9.44 2.90 -6.02
N VAL A 69 10.34 1.93 -5.82
CA VAL A 69 10.27 0.60 -6.42
C VAL A 69 10.43 -0.40 -5.29
N PHE A 70 9.49 -1.33 -5.17
CA PHE A 70 9.54 -2.36 -4.15
C PHE A 70 9.02 -3.70 -4.67
N GLU A 71 9.55 -4.77 -4.11
CA GLU A 71 9.09 -6.13 -4.35
C GLU A 71 8.01 -6.47 -3.32
N ILE A 72 6.84 -6.91 -3.76
CA ILE A 72 5.82 -7.42 -2.83
C ILE A 72 6.35 -8.72 -2.21
N THR A 73 6.47 -8.73 -0.89
CA THR A 73 6.93 -9.89 -0.11
C THR A 73 5.85 -10.43 0.83
N ALA A 74 4.75 -9.70 1.00
CA ALA A 74 3.64 -10.11 1.85
C ALA A 74 2.94 -11.36 1.31
N GLU A 75 2.61 -12.31 2.18
CA GLU A 75 1.86 -13.52 1.85
C GLU A 75 0.40 -13.42 2.34
N PRO A 76 -0.57 -14.00 1.61
CA PRO A 76 -0.43 -14.78 0.37
C PRO A 76 -0.32 -13.94 -0.93
N LEU A 77 -0.38 -12.61 -0.82
CA LEU A 77 -0.41 -11.70 -1.98
C LEU A 77 0.72 -11.96 -2.99
N ARG A 78 1.94 -12.18 -2.51
CA ARG A 78 3.11 -12.47 -3.36
C ARG A 78 2.86 -13.69 -4.24
N GLN A 79 2.42 -14.80 -3.65
CA GLN A 79 2.12 -16.03 -4.39
C GLN A 79 0.99 -15.84 -5.41
N GLU A 80 -0.08 -15.16 -5.00
CA GLU A 80 -1.22 -14.90 -5.89
C GLU A 80 -0.84 -14.06 -7.10
N LEU A 81 -0.03 -13.01 -6.89
CA LEU A 81 0.47 -12.17 -7.98
C LEU A 81 1.46 -12.91 -8.87
N GLN A 82 2.38 -13.70 -8.30
CA GLN A 82 3.29 -14.55 -9.09
C GLN A 82 2.54 -15.55 -9.95
N ALA A 83 1.46 -16.14 -9.44
CA ALA A 83 0.62 -17.06 -10.20
C ALA A 83 -0.14 -16.34 -11.33
N MET A 84 -0.50 -15.08 -11.15
CA MET A 84 -1.16 -14.25 -12.19
C MET A 84 -0.21 -13.83 -13.30
N THR A 85 1.02 -13.43 -12.95
CA THR A 85 1.94 -12.77 -13.91
C THR A 85 3.04 -13.68 -14.41
N GLY A 86 3.36 -14.76 -13.69
CA GLY A 86 4.54 -15.59 -13.96
C GLY A 86 5.88 -14.94 -13.55
N GLU A 87 5.83 -13.77 -12.90
CA GLU A 87 7.01 -12.95 -12.59
C GLU A 87 7.01 -12.49 -11.13
N THR A 88 8.17 -12.10 -10.62
CA THR A 88 8.28 -11.44 -9.29
C THR A 88 7.48 -10.13 -9.29
N PRO A 89 6.57 -9.91 -8.33
CA PRO A 89 5.68 -8.75 -8.30
C PRO A 89 6.42 -7.48 -7.86
N ILE A 90 6.98 -6.77 -8.83
CA ILE A 90 7.63 -5.47 -8.63
C ILE A 90 6.62 -4.33 -8.82
N VAL A 91 6.44 -3.52 -7.79
CA VAL A 91 5.61 -2.32 -7.81
C VAL A 91 6.46 -1.09 -8.10
N ILE A 92 5.99 -0.24 -9.00
CA ILE A 92 6.58 1.07 -9.33
C ILE A 92 5.59 2.16 -8.95
N GLY A 93 6.06 3.16 -8.21
CA GLY A 93 5.22 4.25 -7.75
C GLY A 93 5.97 5.55 -7.54
N PHE A 94 5.32 6.45 -6.79
CA PHE A 94 5.89 7.69 -6.31
C PHE A 94 5.46 7.91 -4.87
N GLU A 95 6.41 8.30 -4.03
CA GLU A 95 6.21 8.59 -2.62
C GLU A 95 6.43 10.09 -2.36
N ASN A 96 5.66 10.63 -1.41
CA ASN A 96 5.71 12.03 -1.02
C ASN A 96 5.11 12.21 0.39
N HIS A 97 5.85 11.84 1.42
CA HIS A 97 5.38 11.91 2.80
C HIS A 97 6.44 12.44 3.77
N GLY A 98 6.00 13.27 4.72
CA GLY A 98 6.83 13.70 5.85
C GLY A 98 6.78 12.72 7.04
N GLY A 99 5.69 11.96 7.17
CA GLY A 99 5.56 10.94 8.20
C GLY A 99 6.53 9.78 7.98
N ARG A 100 6.95 9.17 9.08
CA ARG A 100 7.71 7.93 9.15
C ARG A 100 6.82 6.90 9.83
N THR A 101 6.44 5.86 9.10
CA THR A 101 5.63 4.78 9.62
C THR A 101 6.53 3.70 10.21
N TYR A 102 6.18 3.26 11.40
CA TYR A 102 6.83 2.16 12.09
C TYR A 102 5.79 1.06 12.30
N LEU A 103 5.99 -0.06 11.62
CA LEU A 103 5.14 -1.24 11.77
C LEU A 103 5.42 -1.88 13.13
N GLN A 104 4.38 -2.37 13.80
CA GLN A 104 4.52 -3.18 15.00
C GLN A 104 4.28 -4.64 14.62
N THR A 105 3.09 -5.19 14.85
CA THR A 105 2.77 -6.58 14.48
C THR A 105 2.22 -6.74 13.07
N VAL A 106 1.75 -5.66 12.42
CA VAL A 106 1.29 -5.74 11.02
C VAL A 106 2.46 -6.01 10.08
N SER A 107 2.23 -6.88 9.09
CA SER A 107 3.27 -7.24 8.12
C SER A 107 3.52 -6.13 7.10
N PRO A 108 4.77 -5.92 6.65
CA PRO A 108 5.08 -5.01 5.56
C PRO A 108 4.46 -5.51 4.26
N LEU A 109 4.11 -4.60 3.35
CA LEU A 109 3.64 -4.97 2.01
C LEU A 109 4.78 -5.55 1.16
N GLY A 110 5.95 -4.92 1.22
CA GLY A 110 7.08 -5.30 0.40
C GLY A 110 8.42 -4.73 0.84
N LYS A 111 9.48 -5.21 0.19
CA LYS A 111 10.86 -4.77 0.41
C LYS A 111 11.25 -3.72 -0.63
N VAL A 112 11.74 -2.58 -0.16
CA VAL A 112 12.20 -1.46 -1.00
C VAL A 112 13.43 -1.88 -1.81
N LYS A 113 13.44 -1.52 -3.10
CA LYS A 113 14.59 -1.59 -4.01
C LYS A 113 15.13 -0.19 -4.30
N THR A 114 14.23 0.79 -4.48
CA THR A 114 14.54 2.20 -4.72
C THR A 114 13.54 3.05 -3.96
N GLY A 115 13.97 4.17 -3.38
CA GLY A 115 13.13 5.06 -2.59
C GLY A 115 13.34 4.92 -1.09
N TYR A 116 12.40 5.43 -0.30
CA TYR A 116 12.47 5.48 1.16
C TYR A 116 11.54 4.45 1.82
N GLY A 117 10.34 4.25 1.26
CA GLY A 117 9.34 3.36 1.84
C GLY A 117 8.71 3.94 3.11
N ASN A 118 8.39 3.09 4.09
CA ASN A 118 7.66 3.51 5.29
C ASN A 118 8.38 4.61 6.08
N ASN A 119 9.71 4.52 6.20
CA ASN A 119 10.50 5.44 7.03
C ASN A 119 11.88 5.80 6.47
N GLY A 120 12.37 5.15 5.41
CA GLY A 120 13.71 5.40 4.88
C GLY A 120 14.85 4.76 5.69
N GLU A 121 14.53 3.87 6.64
CA GLU A 121 15.52 3.25 7.54
C GLU A 121 15.44 1.72 7.50
N ASP A 122 14.24 1.13 7.57
CA ASP A 122 14.06 -0.33 7.70
C ASP A 122 14.03 -1.11 6.37
N GLY A 123 13.95 -0.39 5.24
CA GLY A 123 13.92 -0.97 3.91
C GLY A 123 12.60 -1.65 3.52
N PHE A 124 11.51 -1.36 4.24
CA PHE A 124 10.18 -1.86 3.92
C PHE A 124 9.23 -0.75 3.48
N GLU A 125 8.29 -1.11 2.61
CA GLU A 125 7.23 -0.22 2.13
C GLU A 125 5.86 -0.81 2.46
N GLY A 126 4.96 0.08 2.88
CA GLY A 126 3.57 -0.21 3.16
C GLY A 126 3.32 -1.23 4.26
N ALA A 127 2.06 -1.65 4.37
CA ALA A 127 1.58 -2.71 5.23
C ALA A 127 0.54 -3.53 4.48
N PHE A 128 0.43 -4.81 4.84
CA PHE A 128 -0.55 -5.73 4.30
C PHE A 128 -1.28 -6.46 5.43
N HIS A 129 -2.62 -6.45 5.37
CA HIS A 129 -3.49 -7.12 6.34
C HIS A 129 -4.65 -7.77 5.62
N GLN A 130 -4.77 -9.10 5.71
CA GLN A 130 -5.76 -9.89 4.97
C GLN A 130 -5.70 -9.66 3.45
N LYS A 131 -6.52 -8.75 2.92
CA LYS A 131 -6.52 -8.34 1.50
C LYS A 131 -6.44 -6.82 1.35
N ALA A 132 -6.03 -6.14 2.41
CA ALA A 132 -5.90 -4.69 2.49
C ALA A 132 -4.45 -4.29 2.30
N ILE A 133 -4.22 -3.38 1.35
CA ILE A 133 -2.92 -2.79 1.04
C ILE A 133 -2.92 -1.35 1.54
N ALA A 134 -2.00 -1.03 2.45
CA ALA A 134 -1.70 0.34 2.84
C ALA A 134 -0.31 0.70 2.32
N THR A 135 -0.18 1.76 1.52
CA THR A 135 1.10 2.12 0.88
C THR A 135 1.25 3.63 0.72
N TYR A 136 2.47 4.13 0.83
CA TYR A 136 2.80 5.51 0.49
C TYR A 136 2.88 5.74 -1.02
N SER A 137 2.95 4.67 -1.81
CA SER A 137 2.83 4.74 -3.26
C SER A 137 1.44 5.25 -3.68
N HIS A 138 1.40 6.43 -4.29
CA HIS A 138 0.14 7.06 -4.74
C HIS A 138 0.21 7.62 -6.17
N GLY A 139 1.41 7.80 -6.73
CA GLY A 139 1.58 8.27 -8.10
C GLY A 139 1.65 7.13 -9.12
N PRO A 140 0.83 7.21 -10.16
CA PRO A 140 -0.34 6.35 -10.24
C PRO A 140 0.01 4.89 -9.91
N LEU A 141 -0.41 4.42 -8.71
CA LEU A 141 -0.16 3.04 -8.25
C LEU A 141 -0.83 2.04 -9.20
N LEU A 142 -2.16 2.02 -9.29
CA LEU A 142 -2.86 1.00 -10.08
C LEU A 142 -2.59 1.09 -11.59
N PRO A 143 -2.62 2.29 -12.23
CA PRO A 143 -2.32 2.39 -13.67
C PRO A 143 -0.90 1.98 -14.07
N LYS A 144 0.10 2.12 -13.18
CA LYS A 144 1.47 1.62 -13.44
C LYS A 144 1.64 0.15 -13.11
N ASN A 145 0.72 -0.45 -12.38
CA ASN A 145 0.81 -1.80 -11.87
C ASN A 145 -0.52 -2.53 -12.15
N PRO A 146 -0.85 -2.79 -13.44
CA PRO A 146 -2.14 -3.35 -13.84
C PRO A 146 -2.43 -4.69 -13.15
N PHE A 147 -1.41 -5.52 -12.95
CA PHE A 147 -1.52 -6.77 -12.16
C PHE A 147 -2.12 -6.56 -10.76
N LEU A 148 -1.83 -5.43 -10.11
CA LEU A 148 -2.35 -5.12 -8.78
C LEU A 148 -3.80 -4.62 -8.84
N ALA A 149 -4.14 -3.90 -9.91
CA ALA A 149 -5.52 -3.49 -10.19
C ALA A 149 -6.40 -4.72 -10.46
N ASP A 150 -5.93 -5.63 -11.30
CA ASP A 150 -6.60 -6.88 -11.63
C ASP A 150 -6.75 -7.77 -10.40
N TRP A 151 -5.73 -7.83 -9.54
CA TRP A 151 -5.82 -8.56 -8.28
C TRP A 151 -6.94 -8.00 -7.40
N LEU A 152 -6.97 -6.68 -7.18
CA LEU A 152 -8.03 -6.03 -6.39
C LEU A 152 -9.43 -6.28 -6.97
N ILE A 153 -9.59 -6.15 -8.29
CA ILE A 153 -10.88 -6.36 -8.98
C ILE A 153 -11.32 -7.82 -8.85
N ARG A 154 -10.43 -8.77 -9.19
CA ARG A 154 -10.71 -10.20 -9.09
C ARG A 154 -11.11 -10.56 -7.66
N THR A 155 -10.31 -10.17 -6.67
CA THR A 155 -10.56 -10.44 -5.26
C THR A 155 -11.90 -9.87 -4.78
N ALA A 156 -12.29 -8.68 -5.25
CA ALA A 156 -13.57 -8.07 -4.89
C ALA A 156 -14.75 -8.83 -5.50
N LEU A 157 -14.63 -9.25 -6.77
CA LEU A 157 -15.65 -10.03 -7.46
C LEU A 157 -15.80 -11.41 -6.84
N GLU A 158 -14.70 -12.11 -6.53
CA GLU A 158 -14.72 -13.42 -5.86
C GLU A 158 -15.36 -13.32 -4.47
N LYS A 159 -15.04 -12.28 -3.68
CA LYS A 159 -15.68 -12.04 -2.39
C LYS A 159 -17.19 -11.76 -2.54
N LYS A 160 -17.61 -11.06 -3.59
CA LYS A 160 -19.02 -10.72 -3.81
C LYS A 160 -19.84 -11.93 -4.29
N TYR A 161 -19.30 -12.68 -5.26
CA TYR A 161 -20.04 -13.75 -5.94
C TYR A 161 -19.78 -15.14 -5.36
N GLN A 162 -18.80 -15.28 -4.46
CA GLN A 162 -18.42 -16.55 -3.84
C GLN A 162 -18.06 -17.63 -4.88
N ASP A 163 -17.44 -17.19 -5.97
CA ASP A 163 -17.04 -18.04 -7.10
C ASP A 163 -15.69 -17.57 -7.64
N SER A 164 -14.98 -18.45 -8.33
CA SER A 164 -13.72 -18.15 -9.01
C SER A 164 -13.95 -17.18 -10.16
N VAL A 165 -13.10 -16.16 -10.30
CA VAL A 165 -13.23 -15.14 -11.35
C VAL A 165 -11.99 -15.14 -12.22
N GLN A 166 -12.21 -15.31 -13.53
CA GLN A 166 -11.19 -15.07 -14.55
C GLN A 166 -11.47 -13.76 -15.26
N LEU A 167 -10.59 -12.77 -15.08
CA LEU A 167 -10.67 -11.51 -15.81
C LEU A 167 -10.25 -11.72 -17.26
N THR A 168 -10.96 -11.08 -18.19
CA THR A 168 -10.53 -11.05 -19.60
C THR A 168 -9.26 -10.20 -19.71
N PRO A 169 -8.17 -10.72 -20.30
CA PRO A 169 -6.94 -9.96 -20.45
C PRO A 169 -7.15 -8.68 -21.27
N LEU A 170 -6.53 -7.59 -20.83
CA LEU A 170 -6.45 -6.32 -21.56
C LEU A 170 -5.07 -6.15 -22.21
N ASP A 171 -4.99 -5.25 -23.18
CA ASP A 171 -3.71 -4.90 -23.81
C ASP A 171 -2.89 -3.96 -22.90
N ASP A 172 -1.99 -4.56 -22.12
CA ASP A 172 -1.10 -3.85 -21.20
C ASP A 172 0.19 -3.32 -21.87
N ARG A 173 0.36 -3.41 -23.20
CA ARG A 173 1.63 -3.08 -23.87
C ARG A 173 2.18 -1.69 -23.48
N LEU A 174 1.33 -0.67 -23.44
CA LEU A 174 1.75 0.69 -23.06
C LEU A 174 2.16 0.78 -21.59
N ALA A 175 1.43 0.10 -20.69
CA ALA A 175 1.77 0.05 -19.29
C ALA A 175 3.12 -0.66 -19.09
N GLN A 176 3.35 -1.80 -19.77
CA GLN A 176 4.60 -2.54 -19.69
C GLN A 176 5.79 -1.74 -20.26
N GLN A 177 5.61 -1.04 -21.38
CA GLN A 177 6.64 -0.15 -21.93
C GLN A 177 6.98 0.99 -20.96
N ALA A 178 5.98 1.62 -20.36
CA ALA A 178 6.18 2.67 -19.36
C ALA A 178 6.91 2.15 -18.11
N ARG A 179 6.56 0.95 -17.64
CA ARG A 179 7.24 0.28 -16.53
C ARG A 179 8.70 0.00 -16.84
N ALA A 180 8.99 -0.62 -17.99
CA ALA A 180 10.35 -0.93 -18.42
C ALA A 180 11.22 0.34 -18.55
N ALA A 181 10.67 1.40 -19.16
CA ALA A 181 11.36 2.68 -19.27
C ALA A 181 11.67 3.31 -17.90
N MET A 182 10.76 3.17 -16.93
CA MET A 182 10.98 3.69 -15.58
C MET A 182 12.00 2.86 -14.80
N LEU A 183 11.93 1.52 -14.86
CA LEU A 183 12.92 0.66 -14.20
C LEU A 183 14.33 0.92 -14.72
N LYS A 184 14.51 0.99 -16.05
CA LYS A 184 15.79 1.35 -16.67
C LYS A 184 16.32 2.72 -16.24
N ARG A 185 15.44 3.67 -15.91
CA ARG A 185 15.83 5.00 -15.42
C ARG A 185 16.27 4.99 -13.96
N LEU A 186 15.85 3.98 -13.19
CA LEU A 186 16.06 3.88 -11.74
C LEU A 186 17.17 2.87 -11.37
N GLU A 187 17.65 2.10 -12.35
CA GLU A 187 18.95 1.39 -12.33
C GLU A 187 20.13 2.37 -12.32
#